data_AF-A0A1U9NLH7-F1
#
_entry.id   AF-A0A1U9NLH7-F1
#
_cell.length_a   1.000
_cell.length_b   1.000
_cell.length_c   1.000
_cell.angle_alpha   90.00
_cell.angle_beta   90.00
_cell.angle_gamma   90.00
#
_symmetry.space_group_name_H-M   'P 1'
#
loop_
_entity.id
_entity.type
_entity.pdbx_description
1 polymer ?
#
loop_
_entity_poly.entity_id
_entity_poly.type
_entity_poly.pdbx_seq_one_letter_code
_entity_poly.pdbx_strand_id
1 'polypeptide(L)'
;MDFSTTNFSVVSDLSPLRNVKSLERLSFANCVDLDGDEVAELVANLDSLNWLDVTGPWDSWNADVQADLLAWDAAEGNELVVPEPATFALLGLGAIATLRRRKRQ
;
A
#
# COMPACT_ATOMS: atom_id res chain seq x y z
N MET A 1 -10.15 -3.03 -5.32
CA MET A 1 -10.25 -2.04 -6.40
C MET A 1 -8.89 -1.92 -7.05
N ASP A 2 -8.83 -1.84 -8.36
CA ASP A 2 -7.57 -1.84 -9.11
C ASP A 2 -7.54 -0.63 -10.05
N PHE A 3 -6.52 0.21 -9.87
CA PHE A 3 -6.22 1.37 -10.70
C PHE A 3 -4.98 1.13 -11.55
N SER A 4 -4.51 -0.11 -11.68
CA SER A 4 -3.27 -0.38 -12.36
C SER A 4 -3.19 0.31 -13.73
N THR A 5 -2.03 0.90 -14.05
CA THR A 5 -1.77 1.68 -15.27
C THR A 5 -2.51 3.02 -15.41
N THR A 6 -3.18 3.50 -14.37
CA THR A 6 -3.88 4.80 -14.38
C THR A 6 -2.90 5.97 -14.26
N ASN A 7 -3.11 7.01 -15.07
CA ASN A 7 -2.38 8.27 -14.95
C ASN A 7 -3.23 9.28 -14.14
N PHE A 8 -2.71 9.71 -12.99
CA PHE A 8 -3.39 10.62 -12.07
C PHE A 8 -3.14 12.11 -12.37
N SER A 9 -2.37 12.46 -13.40
CA SER A 9 -2.26 13.85 -13.89
C SER A 9 -3.61 14.44 -14.35
N VAL A 10 -4.54 13.57 -14.76
CA VAL A 10 -5.90 13.93 -15.19
C VAL A 10 -6.99 13.55 -14.18
N VAL A 11 -6.65 12.72 -13.20
CA VAL A 11 -7.54 12.25 -12.13
C VAL A 11 -6.91 12.64 -10.81
N SER A 12 -7.30 13.79 -10.25
CA SER A 12 -6.70 14.34 -9.04
C SER A 12 -7.59 14.20 -7.80
N ASP A 13 -8.63 13.36 -7.84
CA ASP A 13 -9.58 13.27 -6.73
C ASP A 13 -9.89 11.82 -6.34
N LEU A 14 -9.25 11.38 -5.25
CA LEU A 14 -9.52 10.10 -4.59
C LEU A 14 -10.62 10.19 -3.52
N SER A 15 -11.22 11.36 -3.29
CA SER A 15 -12.28 11.57 -2.28
C SER A 15 -13.45 10.58 -2.37
N PRO A 16 -13.90 10.14 -3.56
CA PRO A 16 -14.96 9.13 -3.65
C PRO A 16 -14.62 7.80 -2.96
N LEU A 17 -13.33 7.44 -2.87
CA LEU A 17 -12.89 6.19 -2.25
C LEU A 17 -12.97 6.23 -0.73
N ARG A 18 -12.86 7.42 -0.12
CA ARG A 18 -12.90 7.60 1.34
C ARG A 18 -14.22 7.10 1.97
N ASN A 19 -15.29 7.05 1.18
CA ASN A 19 -16.60 6.59 1.65
C ASN A 19 -16.79 5.06 1.53
N VAL A 20 -15.84 4.34 0.92
CA VAL A 20 -15.95 2.89 0.69
C VAL A 20 -15.37 2.14 1.89
N LYS A 21 -16.09 2.13 3.00
CA LYS A 21 -15.66 1.50 4.26
C LYS A 21 -15.45 -0.01 4.19
N SER A 22 -15.99 -0.68 3.18
CA SER A 22 -15.81 -2.13 2.94
C SER A 22 -14.66 -2.45 1.98
N LEU A 23 -13.82 -1.48 1.63
CA LEU A 23 -12.73 -1.70 0.70
C LEU A 23 -11.58 -2.42 1.39
N GLU A 24 -11.36 -3.68 1.04
CA GLU A 24 -10.30 -4.51 1.66
C GLU A 24 -8.98 -4.47 0.89
N ARG A 25 -9.05 -4.35 -0.45
CA ARG A 25 -7.88 -4.44 -1.33
C ARG A 25 -7.84 -3.27 -2.31
N LEU A 26 -6.70 -2.61 -2.44
CA LEU A 26 -6.48 -1.48 -3.35
C LEU A 26 -5.14 -1.63 -4.09
N SER A 27 -5.15 -1.44 -5.40
CA SER A 27 -3.95 -1.51 -6.24
C SER A 27 -3.77 -0.22 -7.02
N PHE A 28 -2.58 0.38 -6.91
CA PHE A 28 -2.04 1.46 -7.71
C PHE A 28 -0.79 1.00 -8.47
N ALA A 29 -0.72 -0.29 -8.83
CA ALA A 29 0.39 -0.85 -9.56
C ALA A 29 0.60 -0.13 -10.90
N ASN A 30 1.83 0.30 -11.20
CA ASN A 30 2.16 1.06 -12.42
C ASN A 30 1.36 2.36 -12.61
N CYS A 31 0.84 2.97 -11.54
CA CYS A 31 0.26 4.31 -11.62
C CYS A 31 1.36 5.37 -11.69
N VAL A 32 1.05 6.50 -12.33
CA VAL A 32 1.94 7.67 -12.44
C VAL A 32 1.23 8.94 -12.01
N ASP A 33 2.00 9.92 -11.53
CA ASP A 33 1.51 11.23 -11.06
C ASP A 33 0.48 11.14 -9.90
N LEU A 34 0.53 10.06 -9.12
CA LEU A 34 -0.31 9.88 -7.94
C LEU A 34 0.35 10.56 -6.73
N ASP A 35 -0.40 11.42 -6.05
CA ASP A 35 0.07 12.07 -4.82
C ASP A 35 0.13 11.07 -3.65
N GLY A 36 1.30 10.95 -3.05
CA GLY A 36 1.53 10.03 -1.93
C GLY A 36 0.85 10.48 -0.63
N ASP A 37 0.72 11.79 -0.41
CA ASP A 37 0.06 12.34 0.77
C ASP A 37 -1.44 11.99 0.75
N GLU A 38 -2.08 12.03 -0.43
CA GLU A 38 -3.47 11.61 -0.59
C GLU A 38 -3.67 10.11 -0.29
N VAL A 39 -2.71 9.26 -0.70
CA VAL A 39 -2.78 7.82 -0.43
C VAL A 39 -2.63 7.54 1.06
N ALA A 40 -1.66 8.18 1.74
CA ALA A 40 -1.47 8.04 3.18
C ALA A 40 -2.74 8.45 3.95
N GLU A 41 -3.35 9.58 3.60
CA GLU A 41 -4.60 10.02 4.21
C GLU A 41 -5.78 9.09 3.88
N LEU A 42 -5.85 8.57 2.66
CA LEU A 42 -6.90 7.62 2.25
C LEU A 42 -6.83 6.34 3.09
N VAL A 43 -5.64 5.78 3.24
CA VAL A 43 -5.40 4.53 3.98
C VAL A 43 -5.77 4.69 5.46
N ALA A 44 -5.48 5.85 6.06
CA ALA A 44 -5.89 6.16 7.43
C ALA A 44 -7.42 6.21 7.63
N ASN A 45 -8.19 6.40 6.55
CA ASN A 45 -9.66 6.46 6.58
C ASN A 45 -10.35 5.15 6.20
N LEU A 46 -9.62 4.15 5.68
CA LEU A 46 -10.17 2.89 5.21
C LEU A 46 -9.97 1.77 6.24
N ASP A 47 -10.89 1.70 7.21
CA ASP A 47 -10.81 0.79 8.36
C ASP A 47 -10.75 -0.71 8.00
N SER A 48 -11.25 -1.09 6.82
CA SER A 48 -11.25 -2.49 6.35
C SER A 48 -10.10 -2.80 5.38
N LEU A 49 -9.32 -1.80 4.98
CA LEU A 49 -8.23 -2.01 4.03
C LEU A 49 -7.13 -2.82 4.71
N ASN A 50 -6.75 -3.92 4.08
CA ASN A 50 -5.72 -4.83 4.58
C ASN A 50 -4.67 -5.15 3.51
N TRP A 51 -4.87 -4.71 2.27
CA TRP A 51 -3.95 -4.97 1.17
C TRP A 51 -3.84 -3.74 0.26
N LEU A 52 -2.62 -3.23 0.09
CA LEU A 52 -2.32 -2.05 -0.70
C LEU A 52 -1.10 -2.28 -1.60
N ASP A 53 -1.26 -2.10 -2.91
CA ASP A 53 -0.15 -2.11 -3.87
C ASP A 53 0.15 -0.70 -4.37
N VAL A 54 1.39 -0.24 -4.18
CA VAL A 54 1.89 1.08 -4.57
C VAL A 54 3.14 0.98 -5.43
N THR A 55 3.40 -0.18 -6.04
CA THR A 55 4.61 -0.48 -6.83
C THR A 55 4.92 0.53 -7.92
N GLY A 56 3.91 1.14 -8.54
CA GLY A 56 4.09 2.16 -9.57
C GLY A 56 4.60 3.50 -9.03
N PRO A 57 3.84 4.17 -8.15
CA PRO A 57 4.17 5.52 -7.70
C PRO A 57 5.19 5.59 -6.56
N TRP A 58 5.52 4.46 -5.91
CA TRP A 58 6.36 4.41 -4.71
C TRP A 58 7.65 5.23 -4.78
N ASP A 59 8.42 5.07 -5.86
CA ASP A 59 9.74 5.72 -6.01
C ASP A 59 9.63 7.23 -6.25
N SER A 60 8.44 7.73 -6.58
CA SER A 60 8.18 9.18 -6.76
C SER A 60 7.83 9.89 -5.45
N TRP A 61 7.49 9.14 -4.40
CA TRP A 61 7.08 9.68 -3.12
C TRP A 61 8.25 10.03 -2.22
N ASN A 62 8.03 11.00 -1.34
CA ASN A 62 9.02 11.38 -0.34
C ASN A 62 9.15 10.29 0.75
N ALA A 63 10.24 10.36 1.52
CA ALA A 63 10.54 9.38 2.56
C ALA A 63 9.52 9.38 3.71
N ASP A 64 8.84 10.51 3.96
CA ASP A 64 7.86 10.63 5.04
C ASP A 64 6.60 9.82 4.70
N VAL A 65 6.05 9.99 3.49
CA VAL A 65 4.93 9.18 2.98
C VAL A 65 5.28 7.69 2.98
N GLN A 66 6.47 7.34 2.50
CA GLN A 66 6.92 5.95 2.51
C GLN A 66 6.99 5.39 3.94
N ALA A 67 7.48 6.18 4.90
CA ALA A 67 7.53 5.78 6.31
C ALA A 67 6.13 5.59 6.91
N ASP A 68 5.17 6.46 6.58
CA ASP A 68 3.78 6.34 7.05
C ASP A 68 3.12 5.06 6.52
N LEU A 69 3.31 4.73 5.23
CA LEU A 69 2.78 3.51 4.65
C LEU A 69 3.48 2.25 5.18
N LEU A 70 4.78 2.30 5.45
CA LEU A 70 5.50 1.22 6.12
C LEU A 70 5.02 1.04 7.57
N ALA A 71 4.66 2.12 8.26
CA ALA A 71 4.05 2.03 9.59
C ALA A 71 2.65 1.39 9.52
N TRP A 72 1.88 1.67 8.47
CA TRP A 72 0.61 1.00 8.22
C TRP A 72 0.77 -0.50 7.92
N ASP A 73 1.78 -0.89 7.12
CA ASP A 73 2.14 -2.30 6.85
C ASP A 73 2.53 -3.06 8.13
N ALA A 74 3.20 -2.37 9.06
CA ALA A 74 3.59 -2.96 10.33
C ALA A 74 2.41 -3.29 11.27
N ALA A 75 1.20 -2.78 10.98
CA ALA A 75 0.01 -3.12 11.75
C ALA A 75 -0.50 -4.53 11.42
N GLU A 76 -1.04 -5.22 12.43
CA GLU A 76 -1.48 -6.61 12.27
C GLU A 76 -2.60 -6.75 11.23
N GLY A 77 -2.33 -7.55 10.20
CA GLY A 77 -3.31 -7.87 9.15
C GLY A 77 -3.19 -7.01 7.90
N ASN A 78 -2.33 -5.99 7.89
CA ASN A 78 -2.06 -5.17 6.72
C ASN A 78 -0.91 -5.73 5.88
N GLU A 79 -0.96 -5.45 4.58
CA GLU A 79 0.05 -5.86 3.61
C GLU A 79 0.25 -4.73 2.59
N LEU A 80 1.47 -4.20 2.53
CA LEU A 80 1.93 -3.21 1.56
C LEU A 80 2.85 -3.85 0.52
N VAL A 81 2.50 -3.69 -0.75
CA VAL A 81 3.32 -4.13 -1.89
C VAL A 81 4.05 -2.92 -2.48
N VAL A 82 5.38 -2.95 -2.38
CA VAL A 82 6.31 -1.91 -2.86
C VAL A 82 7.22 -2.50 -3.97
N PRO A 83 7.78 -1.70 -4.89
CA PRO A 83 8.64 -2.23 -5.94
C PRO A 83 9.90 -2.82 -5.31
N GLU A 84 10.31 -4.01 -5.73
CA GLU A 84 11.53 -4.63 -5.22
C GLU A 84 12.74 -3.76 -5.60
N PRO A 85 13.46 -3.13 -4.64
CA PRO A 85 14.74 -2.55 -4.96
C PRO A 85 15.65 -3.73 -5.30
N ALA A 86 16.12 -3.79 -6.54
CA ALA A 86 17.00 -4.85 -7.00
C ALA A 86 18.15 -5.03 -6.00
N THR A 87 18.07 -6.08 -5.17
CA THR A 87 19.16 -6.78 -4.45
C THR A 87 19.29 -6.62 -2.92
N PHE A 88 19.17 -5.48 -2.22
CA PHE A 88 19.55 -5.46 -0.77
C PHE A 88 18.87 -4.44 0.15
N ALA A 89 17.58 -4.63 0.45
CA ALA A 89 17.01 -4.16 1.71
C ALA A 89 16.41 -5.34 2.50
N LEU A 90 17.30 -6.25 2.92
CA LEU A 90 17.30 -6.94 4.22
C LEU A 90 15.93 -7.49 4.67
N LEU A 91 15.66 -8.80 4.67
CA LEU A 91 15.93 -9.71 5.81
C LEU A 91 15.57 -9.21 7.24
N GLY A 92 14.82 -8.10 7.38
CA GLY A 92 14.66 -7.37 8.64
C GLY A 92 13.31 -7.53 9.32
N LEU A 93 12.18 -7.52 8.59
CA LEU A 93 10.86 -7.46 9.25
C LEU A 93 9.76 -8.36 8.65
N GLY A 94 9.76 -8.66 7.35
CA GLY A 94 8.72 -9.50 6.71
C GLY A 94 8.93 -11.03 6.79
N ALA A 95 10.11 -11.51 7.21
CA ALA A 95 10.38 -12.95 7.28
C ALA A 95 9.71 -13.66 8.49
N ILE A 96 8.98 -12.94 9.34
CA ILE A 96 8.16 -13.55 10.42
C ILE A 96 6.75 -13.93 9.92
N ALA A 97 6.38 -13.64 8.66
CA ALA A 97 5.04 -13.95 8.15
C ALA A 97 4.85 -15.38 7.59
N THR A 98 5.86 -16.26 7.56
CA THR A 98 5.70 -17.62 6.99
C THR A 98 6.01 -18.80 7.91
N LEU A 99 6.01 -18.61 9.23
CA LEU A 99 5.95 -19.72 10.20
C LEU A 99 4.60 -19.83 10.93
N ARG A 100 3.50 -19.67 10.19
CA ARG A 100 2.16 -20.01 10.71
C ARG A 100 1.38 -20.95 9.79
N ARG A 101 1.92 -22.15 9.57
CA ARG A 101 1.17 -23.39 9.27
C ARG A 101 2.00 -24.54 9.81
N ARG A 102 1.59 -25.41 10.73
CA ARG A 102 0.30 -25.78 11.32
C ARG A 102 0.62 -26.36 12.70
N LYS A 103 -0.19 -26.08 13.72
CA LYS A 103 -0.33 -27.00 14.86
C LYS A 103 -1.81 -27.37 15.00
N ARG A 104 -2.05 -28.68 15.12
CA ARG A 104 -3.33 -29.42 15.31
C ARG A 104 -4.10 -29.62 14.00
N GLN A 105 -4.39 -30.83 13.54
CA GLN A 105 -4.61 -32.10 14.25
C GLN A 105 -3.59 -33.20 13.91
#